data_AF-A0A7S1CWQ1-F1
#
_entry.id   AF-A0A7S1CWQ1-F1
#
_cell.length_a   1.000
_cell.length_b   1.000
_cell.length_c   1.000
_cell.angle_alpha   90.00
_cell.angle_beta   90.00
_cell.angle_gamma   90.00
#
_symmetry.space_group_name_H-M   'P 1'
#
loop_
_entity.id
_entity.type
_entity.pdbx_description
1 polymer ?
#
loop_
_entity_poly.entity_id
_entity_poly.type
_entity_poly.pdbx_seq_one_letter_code
_entity_poly.pdbx_strand_id
1 'polypeptide(L)'
;MSKIRVPTKTNGTTRPIPPPKAWILRAVPLGLAAGLLNFGSIVTETLLLMNALWLEQYYVSVEVLLCTFVLSTLTVAATSIVLTFLHLSQESHRWWWNSFLTGACAGLYLLLYSVWFMAERLNLAGAFAVVLYGTTMSVISILFGTYCGTVGMLASFWFN
;
A
#
# COMPACT_ATOMS: atom_id res chain seq x y z
N MET A 1 -9.88 30.12 -4.95
CA MET A 1 -9.52 28.75 -5.39
C MET A 1 -8.33 28.85 -6.33
N SER A 2 -7.14 28.46 -5.86
CA SER A 2 -5.91 28.43 -6.65
C SER A 2 -6.08 27.44 -7.81
N LYS A 3 -5.99 27.91 -9.06
CA LYS A 3 -5.99 27.05 -10.24
C LYS A 3 -4.69 26.24 -10.25
N ILE A 4 -4.82 24.92 -10.14
CA ILE A 4 -3.72 23.98 -10.40
C ILE A 4 -3.18 24.29 -11.80
N ARG A 5 -1.95 24.82 -11.86
CA ARG A 5 -1.30 25.24 -13.10
C ARG A 5 -0.65 24.01 -13.72
N VAL A 6 -1.37 23.36 -14.63
CA VAL A 6 -0.79 22.30 -15.48
C VAL A 6 0.30 22.95 -16.35
N PRO A 7 1.55 22.47 -16.33
CA PRO A 7 2.70 23.21 -16.86
C PRO A 7 2.76 23.25 -18.40
N THR A 8 1.89 22.52 -19.11
CA THR A 8 1.96 22.40 -20.58
C THR A 8 0.58 22.34 -21.23
N LYS A 9 0.50 22.81 -22.48
CA LYS A 9 -0.69 22.65 -23.34
C LYS A 9 -1.01 21.15 -23.47
N THR A 10 -2.16 20.73 -22.96
CA THR A 10 -2.68 19.38 -23.16
C THR A 10 -3.11 19.22 -24.61
N ASN A 11 -2.47 18.31 -25.33
CA ASN A 11 -2.91 17.93 -26.67
C ASN A 11 -4.18 17.05 -26.55
N GLY A 12 -5.19 17.28 -27.39
CA GLY A 12 -6.49 16.59 -27.30
C GLY A 12 -6.45 15.11 -27.67
N THR A 13 -5.36 14.66 -28.30
CA THR A 13 -5.10 13.26 -28.64
C THR A 13 -4.11 12.64 -27.67
N THR A 14 -4.51 11.59 -26.96
CA THR A 14 -3.62 10.77 -26.14
C THR A 14 -2.53 10.16 -27.02
N ARG A 15 -1.26 10.52 -26.77
CA ARG A 15 -0.13 9.87 -27.42
C ARG A 15 -0.13 8.37 -27.07
N PRO A 16 0.05 7.47 -28.05
CA PRO A 16 0.13 6.04 -27.78
C PRO A 16 1.33 5.77 -26.87
N ILE A 17 1.09 5.04 -25.78
CA ILE A 17 2.10 4.72 -24.77
C ILE A 17 3.07 3.73 -25.39
N PRO A 18 4.39 4.01 -25.44
CA PRO A 18 5.35 3.06 -25.98
C PRO A 18 5.33 1.77 -25.14
N PRO A 19 5.52 0.60 -25.76
CA PRO A 19 5.63 -0.65 -25.02
C PRO A 19 6.82 -0.55 -24.04
N PRO A 20 6.64 -0.95 -22.77
CA PRO A 20 7.69 -0.85 -21.77
C PRO A 20 8.91 -1.67 -22.20
N LYS A 21 10.09 -1.05 -22.21
CA LYS A 21 11.35 -1.65 -22.70
C LYS A 21 11.80 -2.86 -21.87
N ALA A 22 11.41 -2.94 -20.60
CA ALA A 22 11.69 -4.07 -19.72
C ALA A 22 10.41 -4.58 -19.06
N TRP A 23 10.30 -5.90 -18.87
CA TRP A 23 9.12 -6.51 -18.24
C TRP A 23 8.90 -6.04 -16.79
N ILE A 24 9.98 -5.80 -16.03
CA ILE A 24 9.91 -5.32 -14.64
C ILE A 24 9.28 -3.92 -14.50
N LEU A 25 9.34 -3.12 -15.57
CA LEU A 25 8.81 -1.74 -15.62
C LEU A 25 7.30 -1.71 -15.93
N ARG A 26 6.64 -2.87 -16.08
CA ARG A 26 5.18 -2.91 -16.14
C ARG A 26 4.60 -2.52 -14.78
N ALA A 27 3.47 -1.81 -14.79
CA ALA A 27 2.84 -1.28 -13.57
C ALA A 27 2.55 -2.35 -12.51
N VAL A 28 2.17 -3.56 -12.93
CA VAL A 28 1.83 -4.68 -12.02
C VAL A 28 3.05 -5.23 -11.26
N PRO A 29 4.12 -5.74 -11.93
CA PRO A 29 5.28 -6.26 -11.20
C PRO A 29 6.00 -5.19 -10.39
N LEU A 30 6.04 -3.95 -10.88
CA LEU A 30 6.64 -2.83 -10.17
C LEU A 30 5.83 -2.46 -8.91
N GLY A 31 4.50 -2.50 -8.99
CA GLY A 31 3.61 -2.29 -7.86
C GLY A 31 3.67 -3.38 -6.81
N LEU A 32 3.79 -4.64 -7.21
CA LEU A 32 4.00 -5.75 -6.29
C LEU A 32 5.35 -5.63 -5.55
N ALA A 33 6.43 -5.28 -6.26
CA ALA A 33 7.74 -5.07 -5.64
C ALA A 33 7.72 -3.92 -4.62
N ALA A 34 7.06 -2.81 -4.94
CA ALA A 34 6.89 -1.69 -4.01
C ALA A 34 5.98 -2.06 -2.82
N GLY A 35 4.91 -2.81 -3.07
CA GLY A 35 4.03 -3.31 -2.01
C GLY A 35 4.78 -4.21 -1.02
N LEU A 36 5.69 -5.07 -1.51
CA LEU A 36 6.53 -5.92 -0.66
C LEU A 36 7.48 -5.10 0.22
N LEU A 37 8.10 -4.05 -0.32
CA LEU A 37 8.95 -3.14 0.45
C LEU A 37 8.19 -2.43 1.57
N ASN A 38 7.00 -1.89 1.26
CA ASN A 38 6.15 -1.21 2.25
C ASN A 38 5.63 -2.19 3.32
N PHE A 39 5.26 -3.41 2.91
CA PHE A 39 4.85 -4.45 3.84
C PHE A 39 5.98 -4.87 4.79
N GLY A 40 7.21 -5.00 4.28
CA GLY A 40 8.38 -5.32 5.10
C GLY A 40 8.64 -4.32 6.24
N SER A 41 8.28 -3.05 6.04
CA SER A 41 8.43 -2.00 7.07
C SER A 41 7.41 -2.10 8.21
N ILE A 42 6.33 -2.88 8.07
CA ILE A 42 5.18 -2.89 8.99
C ILE A 42 4.87 -4.33 9.45
N VAL A 43 5.64 -5.30 8.97
CA VAL A 43 5.40 -6.73 9.23
C VAL A 43 5.52 -7.06 10.72
N THR A 44 6.51 -6.48 11.38
CA THR A 44 6.78 -6.70 12.82
C THR A 44 5.68 -6.11 13.69
N GLU A 45 5.16 -4.96 13.31
CA GLU A 45 4.14 -4.20 14.00
C GLU A 45 2.79 -4.86 13.84
N THR A 46 2.48 -5.31 12.63
CA THR A 46 1.26 -6.07 12.35
C THR A 46 1.24 -7.34 13.20
N LEU A 47 2.36 -8.05 13.33
CA LEU A 47 2.46 -9.23 14.19
C LEU A 47 2.17 -8.90 15.65
N LEU A 48 2.77 -7.83 16.17
CA LEU A 48 2.54 -7.38 17.55
C LEU A 48 1.08 -6.97 17.77
N LEU A 49 0.48 -6.27 16.80
CA LEU A 49 -0.91 -5.85 16.85
C LEU A 49 -1.87 -7.03 16.85
N MET A 50 -1.59 -8.05 16.02
CA MET A 50 -2.40 -9.27 15.97
C MET A 50 -2.28 -10.09 17.26
N ASN A 51 -1.06 -10.20 17.82
CA ASN A 51 -0.86 -10.84 19.12
C ASN A 51 -1.60 -10.09 20.24
N ALA A 52 -1.55 -8.77 20.24
CA ALA A 52 -2.23 -7.93 21.23
C ALA A 52 -3.76 -8.03 21.13
N LEU A 53 -4.32 -8.01 19.92
CA LEU A 53 -5.77 -8.04 19.69
C LEU A 53 -6.40 -9.42 19.92
N TRP A 54 -5.70 -10.50 19.56
CA TRP A 54 -6.31 -11.84 19.54
C TRP A 54 -5.78 -12.79 20.60
N LEU A 55 -4.51 -12.68 20.99
CA LEU A 55 -3.95 -13.52 22.05
C LEU A 55 -3.93 -12.79 23.40
N GLU A 56 -4.30 -11.50 23.44
CA GLU A 56 -4.19 -10.61 24.60
C GLU A 56 -2.78 -10.64 25.25
N GLN A 57 -1.78 -11.08 24.48
CA GLN A 57 -0.40 -11.17 24.89
C GLN A 57 0.36 -9.98 24.28
N TYR A 58 1.16 -9.30 25.11
CA TYR A 58 1.99 -8.14 24.74
C TYR A 58 1.17 -6.88 24.41
N TYR A 59 0.98 -6.02 25.42
CA TYR A 59 0.45 -4.68 25.21
C TYR A 59 1.42 -3.87 24.34
N VAL A 60 0.98 -3.50 23.13
CA VAL A 60 1.72 -2.56 22.28
C VAL A 60 1.59 -1.16 22.89
N SER A 61 2.74 -0.55 23.21
CA SER A 61 2.79 0.84 23.65
C SER A 61 2.36 1.76 22.51
N VAL A 62 1.46 2.71 22.81
CA VAL A 62 0.93 3.69 21.83
C VAL A 62 2.04 4.44 21.09
N GLU A 63 3.16 4.71 21.78
CA GLU A 63 4.31 5.42 21.22
C GLU A 63 4.97 4.67 20.05
N VAL A 64 5.07 3.34 20.14
CA VAL A 64 5.64 2.50 19.08
C VAL A 64 4.71 2.49 17.86
N LEU A 65 3.40 2.41 18.10
CA LEU A 65 2.39 2.44 17.05
C LEU A 65 2.42 3.76 16.26
N LEU A 66 2.55 4.88 16.98
CA LEU A 66 2.58 6.20 16.36
C LEU A 66 3.86 6.41 15.53
N CYS A 67 5.02 6.00 16.06
CA CYS A 67 6.30 6.10 15.35
C CYS A 67 6.29 5.32 14.02
N THR A 68 5.74 4.11 14.05
CA THR A 68 5.68 3.23 12.87
C THR A 68 4.63 3.65 11.86
N PHE A 69 3.52 4.26 12.30
CA PHE A 69 2.58 4.92 11.40
C PHE A 69 3.23 6.05 10.60
N VAL A 70 4.07 6.87 11.25
CA VAL A 70 4.82 7.93 10.56
C VAL A 70 5.84 7.35 9.58
N LEU A 71 6.62 6.34 9.99
CA LEU A 71 7.59 5.67 9.12
C LEU A 71 6.93 5.01 7.91
N SER A 72 5.79 4.34 8.11
CA SER A 72 4.97 3.78 7.03
C SER A 72 4.55 4.84 6.01
N THR A 73 4.16 6.02 6.49
CA THR A 73 3.76 7.12 5.61
C THR A 73 4.93 7.61 4.77
N LEU A 74 6.12 7.71 5.37
CA LEU A 74 7.35 8.12 4.68
C LEU A 74 7.79 7.08 3.64
N THR A 75 7.73 5.79 3.96
CA THR A 75 8.10 4.71 3.02
C THR A 75 7.13 4.64 1.85
N VAL A 76 5.83 4.77 2.10
CA VAL A 76 4.80 4.83 1.05
C VAL A 76 4.98 6.06 0.16
N ALA A 77 5.28 7.22 0.74
CA ALA A 77 5.55 8.43 -0.03
C ALA A 77 6.81 8.28 -0.90
N ALA A 78 7.92 7.81 -0.32
CA ALA A 78 9.19 7.62 -1.04
C ALA A 78 9.05 6.60 -2.18
N THR A 79 8.44 5.44 -1.92
CA THR A 79 8.20 4.43 -2.95
C THR A 79 7.30 4.96 -4.07
N SER A 80 6.25 5.72 -3.75
CA SER A 80 5.35 6.30 -4.75
C SER A 80 6.02 7.35 -5.64
N ILE A 81 6.92 8.18 -5.09
CA ILE A 81 7.72 9.15 -5.86
C ILE A 81 8.64 8.41 -6.84
N VAL A 82 9.37 7.40 -6.36
CA VAL A 82 10.27 6.60 -7.21
C VAL A 82 9.51 5.91 -8.34
N LEU A 83 8.36 5.31 -8.05
CA LEU A 83 7.49 4.68 -9.05
C LEU A 83 6.98 5.68 -10.10
N THR A 84 6.63 6.87 -9.65
CA THR A 84 6.16 7.95 -10.51
C THR A 84 7.27 8.40 -11.45
N PHE A 85 8.49 8.59 -10.93
CA PHE A 85 9.67 8.91 -11.73
C PHE A 85 9.96 7.85 -12.81
N LEU A 86 9.88 6.56 -12.44
CA LEU A 86 10.06 5.46 -13.38
C LEU A 86 8.95 5.42 -14.45
N HIS A 87 7.69 5.68 -14.07
CA HIS A 87 6.59 5.77 -15.03
C HIS A 87 6.71 6.96 -15.98
N LEU A 88 7.14 8.13 -15.50
CA LEU A 88 7.40 9.30 -16.34
C LEU A 88 8.52 9.02 -17.33
N SER A 89 9.56 8.30 -16.90
CA SER A 89 10.67 7.88 -17.78
C SER A 89 10.24 6.92 -18.89
N GLN A 90 9.07 6.28 -18.77
CA GLN A 90 8.47 5.41 -19.78
C GLN A 90 7.39 6.12 -20.62
N GLU A 91 7.25 7.45 -20.53
CA GLU A 91 6.19 8.24 -21.19
C GLU A 91 4.76 7.72 -20.89
N SER A 92 4.56 7.10 -19.73
CA SER A 92 3.27 6.54 -19.31
C SER A 92 2.40 7.63 -18.66
N HIS A 93 1.34 8.05 -19.36
CA HIS A 93 0.40 9.07 -18.84
C HIS A 93 -0.59 8.55 -17.78
N ARG A 94 -0.66 7.23 -17.54
CA ARG A 94 -1.58 6.61 -16.57
C ARG A 94 -0.99 6.54 -15.14
N TRP A 95 -0.17 7.52 -14.78
CA TRP A 95 0.57 7.52 -13.51
C TRP A 95 -0.36 7.53 -12.28
N TRP A 96 -1.50 8.22 -12.34
CA TRP A 96 -2.40 8.35 -11.19
C TRP A 96 -2.99 7.01 -10.72
N TRP A 97 -3.47 6.16 -11.64
CA TRP A 97 -4.07 4.86 -11.31
C TRP A 97 -3.01 3.87 -10.86
N ASN A 98 -1.83 3.94 -11.46
CA ASN A 98 -0.74 3.04 -11.10
C ASN A 98 -0.19 3.35 -9.70
N SER A 99 0.02 4.64 -9.36
CA SER A 99 0.47 5.04 -8.01
C SER A 99 -0.54 4.66 -6.92
N PHE A 100 -1.84 4.73 -7.22
CA PHE A 100 -2.86 4.25 -6.29
C PHE A 100 -2.79 2.72 -6.13
N LEU A 101 -2.68 1.98 -7.24
CA LEU A 101 -2.65 0.53 -7.22
C LEU A 101 -1.41 -0.02 -6.48
N THR A 102 -0.25 0.63 -6.63
CA THR A 102 0.98 0.24 -5.95
C THR A 102 0.87 0.37 -4.43
N GLY A 103 0.21 1.42 -3.93
CA GLY A 103 -0.09 1.57 -2.50
C GLY A 103 -1.14 0.57 -2.02
N ALA A 104 -2.18 0.33 -2.82
CA ALA A 104 -3.24 -0.63 -2.51
C ALA A 104 -2.73 -2.09 -2.39
N CYS A 105 -1.68 -2.46 -3.14
CA CYS A 105 -1.04 -3.78 -3.03
C CYS A 105 -0.50 -4.08 -1.62
N ALA A 106 -0.11 -3.07 -0.83
CA ALA A 106 0.33 -3.27 0.56
C ALA A 106 -0.79 -3.86 1.45
N GLY A 107 -2.04 -3.46 1.22
CA GLY A 107 -3.21 -4.03 1.90
C GLY A 107 -3.42 -5.50 1.54
N LEU A 108 -3.16 -5.89 0.30
CA LEU A 108 -3.25 -7.30 -0.14
C LEU A 108 -2.21 -8.16 0.58
N TYR A 109 -0.97 -7.68 0.76
CA TYR A 109 0.04 -8.37 1.56
C TYR A 109 -0.39 -8.53 3.03
N LEU A 110 -1.01 -7.51 3.62
CA LEU A 110 -1.58 -7.59 4.97
C LEU A 110 -2.65 -8.68 5.09
N LEU A 111 -3.50 -8.81 4.07
CA LEU A 111 -4.55 -9.83 4.04
C LEU A 111 -3.95 -11.24 3.97
N LEU A 112 -2.95 -11.47 3.12
CA LEU A 112 -2.25 -12.76 3.09
C LEU A 112 -1.57 -13.07 4.43
N TYR A 113 -0.96 -12.06 5.04
CA TYR A 113 -0.32 -12.21 6.35
C TYR A 113 -1.32 -12.62 7.42
N SER A 114 -2.51 -12.02 7.43
CA SER A 114 -3.57 -12.37 8.36
C SER A 114 -4.08 -13.80 8.19
N VAL A 115 -4.14 -14.32 6.96
CA VAL A 115 -4.51 -15.71 6.70
C VAL A 115 -3.43 -16.66 7.23
N TRP A 116 -2.16 -16.33 7.00
CA TRP A 116 -1.04 -17.10 7.54
C TRP A 116 -1.04 -17.11 9.08
N PHE A 117 -1.28 -15.96 9.71
CA PHE A 117 -1.39 -15.85 11.17
C PHE A 117 -2.52 -16.71 11.75
N MET A 118 -3.67 -16.74 11.07
CA MET A 118 -4.80 -17.57 11.46
C MET A 118 -4.45 -19.06 11.46
N ALA A 119 -3.69 -19.53 10.47
CA ALA A 119 -3.35 -20.94 10.33
C ALA A 119 -2.30 -21.42 11.34
N GLU A 120 -1.31 -20.58 11.67
CA GLU A 120 -0.15 -20.97 12.46
C GLU A 120 -0.27 -20.67 13.95
N ARG A 121 -0.99 -19.59 14.31
CA ARG A 121 -1.01 -19.06 15.69
C ARG A 121 -2.38 -19.10 16.35
N LEU A 122 -3.46 -19.18 15.57
CA LEU A 122 -4.81 -18.97 16.08
C LEU A 122 -5.60 -20.28 16.19
N ASN A 123 -5.79 -20.77 17.41
CA ASN A 123 -6.64 -21.92 17.68
C ASN A 123 -8.07 -21.47 18.01
N LEU A 124 -8.79 -20.98 16.99
CA LEU A 124 -10.15 -20.46 17.13
C LEU A 124 -11.15 -21.61 17.27
N ALA A 125 -11.62 -21.87 18.50
CA ALA A 125 -12.69 -22.82 18.75
C ALA A 125 -14.06 -22.18 18.44
N GLY A 126 -14.49 -22.24 17.17
CA GLY A 126 -15.85 -21.90 16.75
C GLY A 126 -15.95 -21.12 15.44
N ALA A 127 -16.94 -21.48 14.61
CA ALA A 127 -17.18 -20.83 13.32
C ALA A 127 -17.43 -19.32 13.43
N PHE A 128 -18.10 -18.88 14.50
CA PHE A 128 -18.37 -17.46 14.75
C PHE A 128 -17.07 -16.66 14.95
N ALA A 129 -16.11 -17.18 15.71
CA ALA A 129 -14.84 -16.51 15.97
C ALA A 129 -13.99 -16.39 14.70
N VAL A 130 -14.00 -17.42 13.85
CA VAL A 130 -13.34 -17.41 12.53
C VAL A 130 -13.92 -16.34 11.60
N VAL A 131 -15.25 -16.24 11.53
CA VAL A 131 -15.92 -15.22 10.70
C VAL A 131 -15.63 -13.82 11.22
N LEU A 132 -15.65 -13.62 12.54
CA LEU A 132 -15.37 -12.32 13.17
C LEU A 132 -13.91 -11.90 12.94
N TYR A 133 -12.96 -12.82 13.08
CA TYR A 133 -11.55 -12.62 12.74
C TYR A 133 -11.35 -12.26 11.26
N GLY A 134 -11.91 -13.05 10.35
CA GLY A 134 -11.75 -12.83 8.91
C GLY A 134 -12.36 -11.49 8.46
N THR A 135 -13.51 -11.12 9.03
CA THR A 135 -14.18 -9.86 8.68
C THR A 135 -13.42 -8.65 9.24
N THR A 136 -12.97 -8.71 10.50
CA THR A 136 -12.20 -7.59 11.08
C THR A 136 -10.88 -7.39 10.35
N MET A 137 -10.16 -8.45 10.02
CA MET A 137 -8.89 -8.35 9.32
C MET A 137 -9.02 -7.95 7.85
N SER A 138 -10.08 -8.38 7.16
CA SER A 138 -10.35 -7.88 5.80
C SER A 138 -10.69 -6.38 5.80
N VAL A 139 -11.48 -5.90 6.77
CA VAL A 139 -11.76 -4.46 6.91
C VAL A 139 -10.48 -3.67 7.19
N ILE A 140 -9.64 -4.13 8.11
CA ILE A 140 -8.35 -3.49 8.43
C ILE A 140 -7.43 -3.43 7.19
N SER A 141 -7.33 -4.53 6.44
CA SER A 141 -6.55 -4.60 5.20
C SER A 141 -7.04 -3.63 4.14
N ILE A 142 -8.36 -3.50 3.94
CA ILE A 142 -8.93 -2.57 2.96
C ILE A 142 -8.67 -1.11 3.37
N LEU A 143 -8.84 -0.80 4.66
CA LEU A 143 -8.54 0.54 5.20
C LEU A 143 -7.06 0.88 5.05
N PHE A 144 -6.18 -0.07 5.37
CA PHE A 144 -4.74 0.14 5.23
C PHE A 144 -4.31 0.29 3.76
N GLY A 145 -4.85 -0.54 2.86
CA GLY A 145 -4.56 -0.45 1.43
C GLY A 145 -5.04 0.87 0.81
N THR A 146 -6.24 1.34 1.18
CA THR A 146 -6.76 2.64 0.73
C THR A 146 -5.99 3.81 1.34
N TYR A 147 -5.55 3.70 2.60
CA TYR A 147 -4.63 4.65 3.23
C TYR A 147 -3.31 4.77 2.45
N CYS A 148 -2.62 3.66 2.20
CA CYS A 148 -1.38 3.67 1.44
C CYS A 148 -1.57 4.18 0.01
N GLY A 149 -2.67 3.78 -0.65
CA GLY A 149 -3.00 4.25 -2.01
C GLY A 149 -3.24 5.76 -2.09
N THR A 150 -3.94 6.33 -1.11
CA THR A 150 -4.21 7.78 -1.07
C THR A 150 -2.96 8.60 -0.76
N VAL A 151 -2.15 8.18 0.23
CA VAL A 151 -0.86 8.82 0.54
C VAL A 151 0.07 8.78 -0.67
N GLY A 152 0.16 7.63 -1.34
CA GLY A 152 0.98 7.48 -2.53
C GLY A 152 0.54 8.37 -3.69
N MET A 153 -0.77 8.46 -3.94
CA MET A 153 -1.33 9.34 -4.96
C MET A 153 -1.08 10.83 -4.65
N LEU A 154 -1.22 11.24 -3.38
CA LEU A 154 -0.94 12.62 -2.96
C LEU A 154 0.54 12.99 -3.10
N ALA A 155 1.45 12.08 -2.71
CA ALA A 155 2.89 12.28 -2.86
C ALA A 155 3.29 12.42 -4.34
N SER A 156 2.76 11.55 -5.21
CA SER A 156 2.98 11.63 -6.66
C SER A 156 2.40 12.91 -7.27
N PHE A 157 1.25 13.37 -6.78
CA PHE A 157 0.63 14.61 -7.26
C PHE A 157 1.43 15.84 -6.86
N TRP A 158 2.04 15.85 -5.67
CA TRP A 158 2.90 16.96 -5.24
C TRP A 158 4.24 17.00 -6.00
N PHE A 159 4.73 15.84 -6.44
CA PHE A 159 5.98 15.72 -7.18
C PHE A 159 5.89 16.17 -8.65
N ASN A 160 4.70 16.08 -9.26
CA ASN A 160 4.45 16.38 -10.69
C ASN A 160 4.14 17.87 -10.91
#